data_AF-A0A2S9YXN0-F1
#
_entry.id   AF-A0A2S9YXN0-F1
#
_cell.length_a   1.000
_cell.length_b   1.000
_cell.length_c   1.000
_cell.angle_alpha   90.00
_cell.angle_beta   90.00
_cell.angle_gamma   90.00
#
_symmetry.space_group_name_H-M   'P 1'
#
loop_
_entity.id
_entity.type
_entity.pdbx_description
1 polymer ?
#
loop_
_entity_poly.entity_id
_entity_poly.type
_entity_poly.pdbx_seq_one_letter_code
_entity_poly.pdbx_strand_id
1 'polypeptide(L)'
;MAYGRGGAAGVLFETGDPWNTRAGMASWSESRGTTLVLTHARGPDRYARVSLVTKRTLLGQAHNVREARAEDVTRSGREPEALGLGRMLSWRWLGEGEAESLLSARLRTLEALGYKVLGGAGGAGRGPWDWLRDLVTRQLERRDQFERGDGGEADPPTHQAHAGVASLRESLDRLGLEPSALIEGIATILELDQQQLREPTAETLRELEPELLELLLPVWLEHASDELREIGKRWLALPATVYEVDVALLERWVGGEGPLAAALAPRLEREGLALLGPEALARLAHTAKHPRAKATATRWRDRTRPPGRL
;
A
#
# COMPACT_ATOMS: atom_id res chain seq x y z
N MET A 1 46.13 26.53 52.78
CA MET A 1 44.93 26.50 53.63
C MET A 1 43.77 27.08 52.83
N ALA A 2 42.65 26.34 52.75
CA ALA A 2 41.27 26.78 52.49
C ALA A 2 40.97 27.64 51.24
N TYR A 3 39.86 27.49 50.50
CA TYR A 3 38.82 26.46 50.34
C TYR A 3 38.01 26.94 49.12
N GLY A 4 37.56 26.03 48.25
CA GLY A 4 36.64 26.34 47.15
C GLY A 4 35.78 25.12 46.79
N ARG A 5 34.79 24.82 47.63
CA ARG A 5 33.62 23.98 47.32
C ARG A 5 32.77 24.72 46.25
N GLY A 6 32.11 24.11 45.26
CA GLY A 6 31.52 22.78 45.19
C GLY A 6 30.04 22.82 45.57
N GLY A 7 29.15 22.52 44.62
CA GLY A 7 27.85 21.88 44.90
C GLY A 7 26.57 22.71 44.74
N ALA A 8 25.87 22.45 43.64
CA ALA A 8 24.44 22.12 43.51
C ALA A 8 23.38 22.66 44.50
N ALA A 9 22.33 23.27 43.94
CA ALA A 9 20.89 23.11 44.26
C ALA A 9 20.11 23.85 43.14
N GLY A 10 19.21 23.22 42.37
CA GLY A 10 17.79 22.98 42.72
C GLY A 10 16.98 24.29 42.52
N VAL A 11 15.81 24.39 41.89
CA VAL A 11 14.73 23.47 41.49
C VAL A 11 13.74 24.31 40.60
N LEU A 12 12.79 23.63 39.93
CA LEU A 12 11.44 24.08 39.47
C LEU A 12 11.37 24.90 38.16
N PHE A 13 10.82 24.34 37.08
CA PHE A 13 9.39 24.23 36.73
C PHE A 13 8.68 25.58 36.52
N GLU A 14 8.27 25.75 35.26
CA GLU A 14 7.16 26.57 34.74
C GLU A 14 6.79 27.88 35.45
N THR A 15 7.08 28.98 34.78
CA THR A 15 6.09 30.03 34.59
C THR A 15 6.07 30.44 33.13
N GLY A 16 4.95 30.14 32.46
CA GLY A 16 4.66 30.68 31.15
C GLY A 16 4.66 32.20 31.22
N ASP A 17 5.32 32.82 30.25
CA ASP A 17 5.15 34.24 29.97
C ASP A 17 3.86 34.39 29.13
N PRO A 18 2.76 34.94 29.69
CA PRO A 18 1.49 35.08 28.97
C PRO A 18 1.46 36.30 28.03
N TRP A 19 2.60 36.97 27.81
CA TRP A 19 2.64 38.32 27.22
C TRP A 19 3.64 38.50 26.07
N ASN A 20 4.06 37.43 25.38
CA ASN A 20 4.78 37.57 24.10
C ASN A 20 3.90 37.21 22.90
N THR A 21 2.67 37.71 22.92
CA THR A 21 1.80 37.88 21.75
C THR A 21 2.39 38.98 20.86
N ARG A 22 3.47 38.66 20.13
CA ARG A 22 3.80 39.38 18.89
C ARG A 22 2.74 39.03 17.84
N ALA A 23 1.66 39.80 17.87
CA ALA A 23 0.72 39.87 16.76
C ALA A 23 1.46 40.31 15.48
N GLY A 24 1.35 39.52 14.41
CA GLY A 24 1.31 40.04 13.05
C GLY A 24 2.58 40.03 12.18
N MET A 25 3.70 39.40 12.56
CA MET A 25 4.82 39.25 11.62
C MET A 25 4.73 37.93 10.84
N ALA A 26 4.89 38.01 9.52
CA ALA A 26 4.98 36.85 8.64
C ALA A 26 6.19 36.00 9.02
N SER A 27 5.96 34.92 9.77
CA SER A 27 6.98 33.93 10.12
C SER A 27 6.96 32.77 9.13
N TRP A 28 8.13 32.20 8.89
CA TRP A 28 8.32 31.09 7.98
C TRP A 28 8.96 29.98 8.79
N SER A 29 8.37 28.79 8.73
CA SER A 29 8.93 27.57 9.28
C SER A 29 9.25 26.62 8.13
N GLU A 30 10.37 25.92 8.24
CA GLU A 30 10.76 24.88 7.30
C GLU A 30 10.74 23.56 8.06
N SER A 31 10.04 22.56 7.50
CA SER A 31 10.07 21.21 8.06
C SER A 31 11.46 20.59 7.88
N ARG A 32 11.80 19.60 8.69
CA ARG A 32 13.05 18.86 8.53
C ARG A 32 13.00 18.12 7.18
N GLY A 33 13.62 18.71 6.16
CA GLY A 33 13.62 18.15 4.80
C GLY A 33 14.33 16.80 4.68
N THR A 34 13.96 16.07 3.62
CA THR A 34 14.57 14.80 3.24
C THR A 34 15.85 15.05 2.45
N THR A 35 16.98 14.60 2.97
CA THR A 35 18.26 14.65 2.26
C THR A 35 18.43 13.37 1.45
N LEU A 36 18.82 13.50 0.18
CA LEU A 36 19.10 12.40 -0.74
C LEU A 36 20.51 12.55 -1.32
N VAL A 37 21.15 11.43 -1.67
CA VAL A 37 22.49 11.32 -2.24
C VAL A 37 22.46 10.50 -3.53
N LEU A 38 23.10 10.99 -4.58
CA LEU A 38 23.38 10.29 -5.81
C LEU A 38 24.87 10.02 -5.88
N THR A 39 25.25 8.75 -5.73
CA THR A 39 26.64 8.30 -5.74
C THR A 39 27.08 8.03 -7.18
N HIS A 40 28.26 8.51 -7.56
CA HIS A 40 28.83 8.27 -8.90
C HIS A 40 30.13 7.47 -8.80
N ALA A 41 30.27 6.42 -9.60
CA ALA A 41 31.45 5.53 -9.55
C ALA A 41 32.77 6.31 -9.76
N ARG A 42 32.78 7.31 -10.65
CA ARG A 42 33.98 8.09 -11.03
C ARG A 42 33.84 9.60 -10.82
N GLY A 43 32.84 10.07 -10.06
CA GLY A 43 32.57 11.49 -9.83
C GLY A 43 32.28 11.86 -8.35
N PRO A 44 32.07 13.15 -8.05
CA PRO A 44 31.65 13.60 -6.73
C PRO A 44 30.24 13.08 -6.39
N ASP A 45 29.97 12.88 -5.10
CA ASP A 45 28.63 12.54 -4.65
C ASP A 45 27.74 13.79 -4.69
N ARG A 46 26.51 13.65 -5.20
CA ARG A 46 25.57 14.77 -5.32
C ARG A 46 24.50 14.64 -4.28
N TYR A 47 24.30 15.68 -3.48
CA TYR A 47 23.26 15.74 -2.47
C TYR A 47 22.13 16.66 -2.91
N ALA A 48 20.90 16.27 -2.58
CA ALA A 48 19.72 17.08 -2.75
C ALA A 48 18.89 17.01 -1.48
N ARG A 49 18.51 18.15 -0.90
CA ARG A 49 17.58 18.20 0.24
C ARG A 49 16.29 18.85 -0.19
N VAL A 50 15.18 18.16 0.03
CA VAL A 50 13.84 18.64 -0.30
C VAL A 50 13.05 18.84 0.99
N SER A 51 12.59 20.07 1.25
CA SER A 51 11.87 20.44 2.46
C SER A 51 10.53 21.08 2.14
N LEU A 52 9.52 20.88 3.00
CA LEU A 52 8.30 21.68 2.98
C LEU A 52 8.56 22.99 3.72
N VAL A 53 8.18 24.10 3.10
CA VAL A 53 8.28 25.44 3.67
C VAL A 53 6.87 25.98 3.90
N THR A 54 6.57 26.28 5.16
CA THR A 54 5.30 26.86 5.58
C THR A 54 5.51 28.32 5.95
N LYS A 55 4.74 29.20 5.33
CA LYS A 55 4.70 30.63 5.62
C LYS A 55 3.37 30.95 6.28
N ARG A 56 3.43 31.51 7.49
CA ARG A 56 2.25 32.05 8.16
C ARG A 56 2.02 33.48 7.67
N THR A 57 0.84 33.74 7.13
CA THR A 57 0.41 35.06 6.64
C THR A 57 -0.75 35.58 7.47
N LEU A 58 -1.15 36.83 7.24
CA LEU A 58 -2.37 37.41 7.85
C LEU A 58 -3.66 36.72 7.35
N LEU A 59 -3.61 36.06 6.19
CA LEU A 59 -4.75 35.43 5.53
C LEU A 59 -4.79 33.90 5.71
N GLY A 60 -3.87 33.34 6.51
CA GLY A 60 -3.74 31.90 6.72
C GLY A 60 -2.34 31.36 6.42
N GLN A 61 -2.25 30.05 6.26
CA GLN A 61 -0.99 29.36 5.94
C GLN A 61 -0.80 29.23 4.43
N ALA A 62 0.46 29.28 4.01
CA ALA A 62 0.87 29.18 2.63
C ALA A 62 2.08 28.24 2.55
N HIS A 63 2.10 27.34 1.58
CA HIS A 63 3.12 26.29 1.51
C HIS A 63 3.94 26.39 0.22
N ASN A 64 5.18 25.92 0.27
CA ASN A 64 6.05 25.74 -0.89
C ASN A 64 7.02 24.59 -0.62
N VAL A 65 7.75 24.15 -1.64
CA VAL A 65 8.78 23.12 -1.52
C VAL A 65 10.12 23.74 -1.88
N ARG A 66 11.12 23.55 -1.02
CA ARG A 66 12.49 24.01 -1.24
C ARG A 66 13.37 22.85 -1.61
N GLU A 67 14.21 23.02 -2.63
CA GLU A 67 15.26 22.08 -2.98
C GLU A 67 16.64 22.74 -2.89
N ALA A 68 17.47 22.26 -1.97
CA ALA A 68 18.89 22.60 -1.88
C ALA A 68 19.72 21.50 -2.53
N ARG A 69 20.85 21.85 -3.15
CA ARG A 69 21.79 20.90 -3.75
C ARG A 69 23.21 21.19 -3.30
N ALA A 70 24.00 20.15 -3.14
CA ALA A 70 25.43 20.24 -2.85
C ALA A 70 26.18 19.13 -3.59
N GLU A 71 27.48 19.28 -3.77
CA GLU A 71 28.37 18.24 -4.28
C GLU A 71 29.48 17.99 -3.24
N ASP A 72 29.73 16.73 -2.90
CA ASP A 72 30.86 16.33 -2.06
C ASP A 72 31.93 15.64 -2.92
N VAL A 73 33.01 16.38 -3.17
CA VAL A 73 34.18 15.88 -3.90
C VAL A 73 34.98 14.88 -3.06
N THR A 74 34.88 14.96 -1.74
CA THR A 74 35.64 14.12 -0.81
C THR A 74 34.98 12.77 -0.52
N ARG A 75 33.71 12.60 -0.94
CA ARG A 75 32.89 11.39 -0.69
C ARG A 75 32.91 10.98 0.77
N SER A 76 32.76 11.96 1.66
CA SER A 76 32.82 11.75 3.11
C SER A 76 31.69 10.86 3.63
N GLY A 77 30.64 10.64 2.82
CA GLY A 77 29.44 9.87 3.20
C GLY A 77 28.59 10.56 4.26
N ARG A 78 28.96 11.78 4.68
CA ARG A 78 28.24 12.60 5.64
C ARG A 78 27.35 13.60 4.91
N GLU A 79 26.29 14.04 5.58
CA GLU A 79 25.50 15.17 5.08
C GLU A 79 26.43 16.39 4.96
N PRO A 80 26.56 17.01 3.78
CA PRO A 80 27.42 18.17 3.64
C PRO A 80 26.88 19.31 4.52
N GLU A 81 27.74 19.91 5.34
CA GLU A 81 27.40 21.07 6.18
C GLU A 81 26.85 22.26 5.36
N ALA A 82 27.13 22.27 4.06
CA ALA A 82 26.73 23.29 3.10
C ALA A 82 25.60 22.84 2.14
N LEU A 83 24.55 22.17 2.63
CA LEU A 83 23.26 22.19 1.92
C LEU A 83 22.71 23.63 2.01
N GLY A 84 23.11 24.47 1.04
CA GLY A 84 22.84 25.91 1.05
C GLY A 84 21.35 26.28 1.02
N LEU A 85 21.07 27.58 0.96
CA LEU A 85 19.72 28.12 0.81
C LEU A 85 19.14 27.69 -0.54
N GLY A 86 18.42 26.56 -0.56
CA GLY A 86 17.84 25.98 -1.76
C GLY A 86 16.83 26.88 -2.46
N ARG A 87 16.48 26.52 -3.70
CA ARG A 87 15.45 27.24 -4.47
C ARG A 87 14.06 26.75 -4.12
N MET A 88 13.07 27.64 -4.14
CA MET A 88 11.66 27.23 -4.13
C MET A 88 11.31 26.60 -5.49
N LEU A 89 10.52 25.53 -5.46
CA LEU A 89 10.11 24.80 -6.66
C LEU A 89 8.88 25.39 -7.33
N SER A 90 8.09 26.17 -6.59
CA SER A 90 6.98 26.94 -7.14
C SER A 90 7.24 28.44 -7.04
N TRP A 91 6.91 29.17 -8.11
CA TRP A 91 6.93 30.64 -8.16
C TRP A 91 5.79 31.28 -7.34
N ARG A 92 4.71 30.53 -7.10
CA ARG A 92 3.59 30.92 -6.22
C ARG A 92 3.58 30.10 -4.93
N TRP A 93 2.96 30.66 -3.90
CA TRP A 93 2.57 29.89 -2.72
C TRP A 93 1.40 28.97 -3.04
N LEU A 94 1.40 27.79 -2.42
CA LEU A 94 0.49 26.69 -2.69
C LEU A 94 -0.40 26.43 -1.48
N GLY A 95 -1.55 25.78 -1.73
CA GLY A 95 -2.29 25.10 -0.68
C GLY A 95 -1.50 23.89 -0.15
N GLU A 96 -1.85 23.41 1.04
CA GLU A 96 -1.16 22.30 1.71
C GLU A 96 -1.08 21.04 0.83
N GLY A 97 -2.24 20.54 0.35
CA GLY A 97 -2.27 19.36 -0.51
C GLY A 97 -1.56 19.53 -1.87
N GLU A 98 -1.51 20.75 -2.42
CA GLU A 98 -0.73 21.05 -3.62
C GLU A 98 0.78 20.98 -3.33
N ALA A 99 1.22 21.51 -2.19
CA ALA A 99 2.61 21.50 -1.78
C ALA A 99 3.10 20.10 -1.42
N GLU A 100 2.27 19.29 -0.75
CA GLU A 100 2.53 17.88 -0.48
C GLU A 100 2.64 17.08 -1.78
N SER A 101 1.71 17.28 -2.72
CA SER A 101 1.77 16.66 -4.03
C SER A 101 3.05 17.02 -4.78
N LEU A 102 3.46 18.29 -4.72
CA LEU A 102 4.72 18.77 -5.31
C LEU A 102 5.95 18.16 -4.63
N LEU A 103 5.93 18.04 -3.30
CA LEU A 103 6.99 17.41 -2.51
C LEU A 103 7.15 15.94 -2.91
N SER A 104 6.06 15.18 -2.89
CA SER A 104 6.06 13.77 -3.28
C SER A 104 6.48 13.57 -4.74
N ALA A 105 5.97 14.40 -5.66
CA ALA A 105 6.38 14.35 -7.06
C ALA A 105 7.88 14.63 -7.24
N ARG A 106 8.43 15.58 -6.47
CA ARG A 106 9.84 15.90 -6.55
C ARG A 106 10.73 14.79 -5.98
N LEU A 107 10.36 14.22 -4.84
CA LEU A 107 11.08 13.09 -4.25
C LEU A 107 11.12 11.91 -5.22
N ARG A 108 9.97 11.53 -5.80
CA ARG A 108 9.91 10.48 -6.84
C ARG A 108 10.79 10.79 -8.05
N THR A 109 10.84 12.06 -8.48
CA THR A 109 11.71 12.47 -9.59
C THR A 109 13.18 12.30 -9.25
N LEU A 110 13.61 12.68 -8.04
CA LEU A 110 15.00 12.53 -7.61
C LEU A 110 15.37 11.06 -7.46
N GLU A 111 14.48 10.24 -6.91
CA GLU A 111 14.64 8.79 -6.81
C GLU A 111 14.76 8.14 -8.19
N ALA A 112 13.90 8.52 -9.16
CA ALA A 112 13.99 8.05 -10.54
C ALA A 112 15.30 8.46 -11.24
N LEU A 113 15.91 9.58 -10.81
CA LEU A 113 17.23 10.02 -11.26
C LEU A 113 18.40 9.32 -10.51
N GLY A 114 18.10 8.39 -9.60
CA GLY A 114 19.06 7.57 -8.88
C GLY A 114 19.50 8.11 -7.52
N TYR A 115 18.87 9.17 -7.00
CA TYR A 115 19.15 9.66 -5.65
C TYR A 115 18.55 8.73 -4.58
N LYS A 116 19.27 8.51 -3.48
CA LYS A 116 18.88 7.67 -2.34
C LYS A 116 18.78 8.49 -1.05
N VAL A 117 17.82 8.24 -0.18
CA VAL A 117 17.65 9.02 1.07
C VAL A 117 18.81 8.77 2.05
N LEU A 118 19.35 9.84 2.64
CA LEU A 118 20.47 9.86 3.58
C LEU A 118 19.94 9.93 5.03
N GLY A 119 20.34 9.00 5.90
CA GLY A 119 20.11 9.09 7.35
C GLY A 119 18.74 8.65 7.89
N GLY A 120 17.92 7.92 7.10
CA GLY A 120 16.75 7.22 7.63
C GLY A 120 17.19 6.13 8.61
N ALA A 121 16.92 6.31 9.90
CA ALA A 121 17.27 5.34 10.93
C ALA A 121 16.33 4.13 10.86
N GLY A 122 16.88 2.98 10.43
CA GLY A 122 16.33 1.65 10.67
C GLY A 122 15.55 1.03 9.52
N GLY A 123 16.24 0.20 8.73
CA GLY A 123 15.63 -0.89 7.95
C GLY A 123 15.66 -0.69 6.44
N ALA A 124 16.55 -1.43 5.76
CA ALA A 124 16.56 -1.72 4.32
C ALA A 124 16.56 -0.52 3.34
N GLY A 125 17.54 -0.48 2.44
CA GLY A 125 17.44 0.39 1.27
C GLY A 125 16.12 0.10 0.56
N ARG A 126 15.39 1.15 0.15
CA ARG A 126 14.13 0.95 -0.54
C ARG A 126 14.32 -0.02 -1.70
N GLY A 127 13.62 -1.13 -1.65
CA GLY A 127 13.70 -2.18 -2.65
C GLY A 127 13.09 -1.70 -3.97
N PRO A 128 13.46 -2.30 -5.10
CA PRO A 128 12.85 -1.99 -6.40
C PRO A 128 11.32 -2.20 -6.42
N TRP A 129 10.76 -2.90 -5.42
CA TRP A 129 9.36 -3.29 -5.30
C TRP A 129 8.59 -2.57 -4.19
N ASP A 130 9.22 -1.62 -3.49
CA ASP A 130 8.55 -0.91 -2.38
C ASP A 130 7.36 -0.09 -2.84
N TRP A 131 7.37 0.40 -4.09
CA TRP A 131 6.21 1.08 -4.67
C TRP A 131 4.99 0.15 -4.81
N LEU A 132 5.22 -1.15 -5.04
CA LEU A 132 4.16 -2.15 -5.15
C LEU A 132 3.68 -2.56 -3.75
N ARG A 133 4.60 -2.65 -2.78
CA ARG A 133 4.26 -2.80 -1.36
C ARG A 133 3.35 -1.65 -0.90
N ASP A 134 3.74 -0.40 -1.16
CA ASP A 134 2.94 0.79 -0.85
C ASP A 134 1.58 0.80 -1.58
N LEU A 135 1.51 0.26 -2.80
CA LEU A 135 0.27 0.16 -3.55
C LEU A 135 -0.68 -0.87 -2.90
N VAL A 136 -0.17 -2.05 -2.56
CA VAL A 136 -0.91 -3.12 -1.88
C VAL A 136 -1.38 -2.67 -0.50
N THR A 137 -0.48 -2.12 0.32
CA THR A 137 -0.81 -1.61 1.65
C THR A 137 -1.91 -0.54 1.59
N ARG A 138 -1.86 0.39 0.64
CA ARG A 138 -2.94 1.38 0.47
C ARG A 138 -4.28 0.77 0.07
N GLN A 139 -4.30 -0.34 -0.67
CA GLN A 139 -5.56 -1.02 -0.98
C GLN A 139 -6.10 -1.76 0.26
N LEU A 140 -5.23 -2.35 1.08
CA LEU A 140 -5.61 -2.98 2.33
C LEU A 140 -6.11 -1.96 3.35
N GLU A 141 -5.39 -0.86 3.56
CA GLU A 141 -5.82 0.24 4.44
C GLU A 141 -7.16 0.86 3.99
N ARG A 142 -7.36 1.00 2.68
CA ARG A 142 -8.65 1.45 2.12
C ARG A 142 -9.75 0.43 2.37
N ARG A 143 -9.48 -0.86 2.54
CA ARG A 143 -10.52 -1.82 2.94
C ARG A 143 -10.83 -1.68 4.42
N ASP A 144 -9.80 -1.67 5.25
CA ASP A 144 -9.88 -1.54 6.71
C ASP A 144 -10.66 -0.31 7.19
N GLN A 145 -10.42 0.85 6.56
CA GLN A 145 -11.09 2.11 6.93
C GLN A 145 -12.60 2.04 6.76
N PHE A 146 -13.09 1.20 5.86
CA PHE A 146 -14.51 1.06 5.57
C PHE A 146 -15.16 -0.04 6.41
N GLU A 147 -14.44 -1.11 6.71
CA GLU A 147 -14.87 -2.11 7.69
C GLU A 147 -15.04 -1.50 9.09
N ARG A 148 -14.27 -0.46 9.43
CA ARG A 148 -14.39 0.31 10.69
C ARG A 148 -15.49 1.39 10.70
N GLY A 149 -16.21 1.59 9.59
CA GLY A 149 -17.45 2.38 9.57
C GLY A 149 -17.33 3.90 9.66
N ASP A 150 -16.15 4.49 9.44
CA ASP A 150 -15.93 5.94 9.60
C ASP A 150 -16.20 6.76 8.30
N GLY A 151 -16.77 6.12 7.28
CA GLY A 151 -17.15 6.74 6.01
C GLY A 151 -18.64 7.06 5.95
N GLY A 152 -18.99 8.35 6.06
CA GLY A 152 -20.36 8.82 5.83
C GLY A 152 -20.89 8.42 4.44
N GLU A 153 -22.14 7.95 4.40
CA GLU A 153 -22.96 7.70 3.20
C GLU A 153 -22.17 7.27 1.95
N ALA A 154 -21.67 6.04 1.92
CA ALA A 154 -21.01 5.50 0.73
C ALA A 154 -21.40 4.02 0.52
N ASP A 155 -21.40 3.62 -0.76
CA ASP A 155 -21.75 2.31 -1.32
C ASP A 155 -21.44 1.10 -0.42
N PRO A 156 -22.22 -0.01 -0.53
CA PRO A 156 -22.00 -1.18 0.30
C PRO A 156 -20.53 -1.64 0.19
N PRO A 157 -19.91 -2.04 1.32
CA PRO A 157 -18.46 -2.29 1.43
C PRO A 157 -17.92 -3.29 0.39
N THR A 158 -18.81 -4.13 -0.10
CA THR A 158 -18.57 -5.17 -1.10
C THR A 158 -18.37 -4.65 -2.53
N HIS A 159 -18.90 -3.48 -2.91
CA HIS A 159 -18.64 -2.84 -4.21
C HIS A 159 -17.25 -2.19 -4.27
N GLN A 160 -16.69 -1.79 -3.12
CA GLN A 160 -15.42 -1.08 -3.06
C GLN A 160 -14.20 -2.00 -2.87
N ALA A 161 -14.34 -3.18 -2.26
CA ALA A 161 -13.29 -4.22 -2.30
C ALA A 161 -12.95 -4.64 -3.74
N HIS A 162 -13.96 -4.73 -4.61
CA HIS A 162 -13.77 -4.91 -6.05
C HIS A 162 -13.13 -3.69 -6.72
N ALA A 163 -13.43 -2.47 -6.27
CA ALA A 163 -12.75 -1.28 -6.76
C ALA A 163 -11.25 -1.30 -6.39
N GLY A 164 -10.87 -1.83 -5.23
CA GLY A 164 -9.47 -2.03 -4.83
C GLY A 164 -8.74 -3.04 -5.72
N VAL A 165 -9.33 -4.22 -5.94
CA VAL A 165 -8.78 -5.26 -6.86
C VAL A 165 -8.71 -4.75 -8.30
N ALA A 166 -9.76 -4.10 -8.79
CA ALA A 166 -9.79 -3.54 -10.14
C ALA A 166 -8.78 -2.40 -10.30
N SER A 167 -8.63 -1.53 -9.28
CA SER A 167 -7.64 -0.46 -9.25
C SER A 167 -6.22 -1.01 -9.21
N LEU A 168 -5.97 -2.09 -8.47
CA LEU A 168 -4.67 -2.76 -8.45
C LEU A 168 -4.35 -3.36 -9.82
N ARG A 169 -5.30 -4.11 -10.41
CA ARG A 169 -5.15 -4.69 -11.74
C ARG A 169 -4.88 -3.62 -12.80
N GLU A 170 -5.68 -2.55 -12.83
CA GLU A 170 -5.48 -1.43 -13.75
C GLU A 170 -4.12 -0.75 -13.55
N SER A 171 -3.68 -0.59 -12.29
CA SER A 171 -2.37 -0.01 -12.00
C SER A 171 -1.23 -0.90 -12.49
N LEU A 172 -1.34 -2.22 -12.31
CA LEU A 172 -0.36 -3.19 -12.79
C LEU A 172 -0.32 -3.25 -14.32
N ASP A 173 -1.48 -3.30 -14.97
CA ASP A 173 -1.60 -3.30 -16.43
C ASP A 173 -1.00 -2.03 -17.03
N ARG A 174 -1.26 -0.86 -16.42
CA ARG A 174 -0.77 0.44 -16.91
C ARG A 174 0.75 0.58 -16.77
N LEU A 175 1.37 -0.14 -15.85
CA LEU A 175 2.83 -0.19 -15.71
C LEU A 175 3.50 -1.08 -16.78
N GLY A 176 2.74 -1.97 -17.43
CA GLY A 176 3.23 -2.80 -18.53
C GLY A 176 4.43 -3.68 -18.14
N LEU A 177 4.45 -4.15 -16.89
CA LEU A 177 5.55 -4.98 -16.39
C LEU A 177 5.54 -6.35 -17.06
N GLU A 178 6.73 -6.85 -17.37
CA GLU A 178 6.89 -8.24 -17.78
C GLU A 178 6.44 -9.19 -16.65
N PRO A 179 5.87 -10.36 -16.97
CA PRO A 179 5.36 -11.29 -15.95
C PRO A 179 6.41 -11.69 -14.91
N SER A 180 7.67 -11.87 -15.31
CA SER A 180 8.77 -12.21 -14.42
C SER A 180 9.08 -11.11 -13.39
N ALA A 181 9.02 -9.85 -13.81
CA ALA A 181 9.15 -8.68 -12.94
C ALA A 181 7.99 -8.62 -11.94
N LEU A 182 6.76 -8.89 -12.39
CA LEU A 182 5.61 -8.89 -11.50
C LEU A 182 5.70 -10.01 -10.44
N ILE A 183 6.15 -11.22 -10.85
CA ILE A 183 6.37 -12.35 -9.94
C ILE A 183 7.44 -12.01 -8.90
N GLU A 184 8.54 -11.39 -9.30
CA GLU A 184 9.60 -10.95 -8.39
C GLU A 184 9.06 -9.93 -7.37
N GLY A 185 8.30 -8.94 -7.84
CA GLY A 185 7.72 -7.92 -6.97
C GLY A 185 6.71 -8.47 -5.98
N ILE A 186 5.84 -9.36 -6.43
CA ILE A 186 4.86 -10.03 -5.56
C ILE A 186 5.57 -10.92 -4.54
N ALA A 187 6.56 -11.72 -4.95
CA ALA A 187 7.32 -12.57 -4.04
C ALA A 187 7.99 -11.73 -2.93
N THR A 188 8.55 -10.58 -3.30
CA THR A 188 9.16 -9.63 -2.35
C THR A 188 8.15 -9.03 -1.36
N ILE A 189 6.88 -8.86 -1.76
CA ILE A 189 5.83 -8.32 -0.89
C ILE A 189 5.30 -9.38 0.06
N LEU A 190 5.12 -10.60 -0.46
CA LEU A 190 4.68 -11.74 0.33
C LEU A 190 5.78 -12.31 1.22
N GLU A 191 7.01 -11.78 1.13
CA GLU A 191 8.20 -12.26 1.82
C GLU A 191 8.48 -13.75 1.53
N LEU A 192 8.15 -14.16 0.30
CA LEU A 192 8.36 -15.49 -0.23
C LEU A 192 9.49 -15.47 -1.26
N ASP A 193 10.16 -16.60 -1.45
CA ASP A 193 10.95 -16.78 -2.66
C ASP A 193 10.04 -17.03 -3.88
N GLN A 194 10.57 -16.80 -5.09
CA GLN A 194 9.77 -16.97 -6.31
C GLN A 194 9.36 -18.43 -6.57
N GLN A 195 10.09 -19.41 -6.02
CA GLN A 195 9.75 -20.82 -6.17
C GLN A 195 8.56 -21.18 -5.29
N GLN A 196 8.53 -20.72 -4.04
CA GLN A 196 7.39 -20.84 -3.13
C GLN A 196 6.14 -20.15 -3.68
N LEU A 197 6.29 -19.00 -4.33
CA LEU A 197 5.18 -18.35 -5.01
C LEU A 197 4.64 -19.22 -6.16
N ARG A 198 5.52 -19.84 -6.94
CA ARG A 198 5.15 -20.72 -8.07
C ARG A 198 4.61 -22.07 -7.63
N GLU A 199 5.10 -22.61 -6.53
CA GLU A 199 4.79 -23.94 -6.00
C GLU A 199 4.39 -23.81 -4.54
N PRO A 200 3.20 -23.23 -4.27
CA PRO A 200 2.78 -22.95 -2.92
C PRO A 200 2.48 -24.25 -2.18
N THR A 201 2.82 -24.27 -0.89
CA THR A 201 2.53 -25.39 0.01
C THR A 201 1.49 -25.00 1.06
N ALA A 202 0.98 -25.98 1.81
CA ALA A 202 0.12 -25.72 2.95
C ALA A 202 0.83 -24.97 4.09
N GLU A 203 2.18 -24.95 4.11
CA GLU A 203 2.96 -24.14 5.04
C GLU A 203 3.02 -22.69 4.57
N THR A 204 3.35 -22.48 3.30
CA THR A 204 3.36 -21.16 2.66
C THR A 204 2.01 -20.44 2.79
N LEU A 205 0.90 -21.17 2.67
CA LEU A 205 -0.44 -20.63 2.86
C LEU A 205 -0.72 -20.17 4.30
N ARG A 206 -0.19 -20.89 5.30
CA ARG A 206 -0.40 -20.56 6.73
C ARG A 206 0.39 -19.33 7.18
N GLU A 207 1.50 -19.04 6.51
CA GLU A 207 2.33 -17.88 6.80
C GLU A 207 1.80 -16.60 6.13
N LEU A 208 0.89 -16.75 5.17
CA LEU A 208 0.35 -15.65 4.38
C LEU A 208 -0.92 -15.08 5.02
N GLU A 209 -1.02 -13.75 5.06
CA GLU A 209 -2.23 -13.07 5.53
C GLU A 209 -3.40 -13.33 4.57
N PRO A 210 -4.58 -13.78 5.05
CA PRO A 210 -5.75 -14.05 4.22
C PRO A 210 -6.15 -12.89 3.31
N GLU A 211 -6.01 -11.65 3.78
CA GLU A 211 -6.36 -10.44 3.06
C GLU A 211 -5.50 -10.23 1.81
N LEU A 212 -4.23 -10.65 1.85
CA LEU A 212 -3.32 -10.62 0.70
C LEU A 212 -3.75 -11.64 -0.35
N LEU A 213 -4.16 -12.83 0.08
CA LEU A 213 -4.65 -13.88 -0.81
C LEU A 213 -5.94 -13.43 -1.53
N GLU A 214 -6.85 -12.79 -0.78
CA GLU A 214 -8.09 -12.22 -1.30
C GLU A 214 -7.85 -11.15 -2.36
N LEU A 215 -6.84 -10.30 -2.14
CA LEU A 215 -6.48 -9.24 -3.08
C LEU A 215 -5.82 -9.80 -4.35
N LEU A 216 -4.93 -10.79 -4.22
CA LEU A 216 -4.03 -11.24 -5.28
C LEU A 216 -4.61 -12.35 -6.17
N LEU A 217 -5.43 -13.26 -5.63
CA LEU A 217 -6.01 -14.37 -6.41
C LEU A 217 -6.77 -13.90 -7.66
N PRO A 218 -7.67 -12.89 -7.57
CA PRO A 218 -8.34 -12.37 -8.76
C PRO A 218 -7.37 -11.77 -9.76
N VAL A 219 -6.36 -11.03 -9.27
CA VAL A 219 -5.33 -10.39 -10.11
C VAL A 219 -4.57 -11.46 -10.90
N TRP A 220 -4.13 -12.53 -10.27
CA TRP A 220 -3.39 -13.61 -10.93
C TRP A 220 -4.23 -14.38 -11.94
N LEU A 221 -5.46 -14.77 -11.56
CA LEU A 221 -6.31 -15.62 -12.38
C LEU A 221 -6.90 -14.90 -13.59
N GLU A 222 -7.04 -13.58 -13.52
CA GLU A 222 -7.54 -12.75 -14.63
C GLU A 222 -6.43 -12.11 -15.46
N HIS A 223 -5.16 -12.28 -15.08
CA HIS A 223 -4.03 -11.72 -15.81
C HIS A 223 -3.88 -12.35 -17.21
N ALA A 224 -3.36 -11.57 -18.17
CA ALA A 224 -3.14 -12.06 -19.54
C ALA A 224 -2.06 -13.16 -19.61
N SER A 225 -1.00 -13.02 -18.82
CA SER A 225 0.10 -14.01 -18.71
C SER A 225 -0.39 -15.38 -18.25
N ASP A 226 -0.04 -16.42 -19.00
CA ASP A 226 -0.28 -17.81 -18.62
C ASP A 226 0.44 -18.19 -17.32
N GLU A 227 1.66 -17.70 -17.09
CA GLU A 227 2.44 -18.03 -15.90
C GLU A 227 1.73 -17.56 -14.62
N LEU A 228 1.24 -16.32 -14.61
CA LEU A 228 0.52 -15.76 -13.46
C LEU A 228 -0.82 -16.48 -13.23
N ARG A 229 -1.51 -16.86 -14.31
CA ARG A 229 -2.73 -17.67 -14.19
C ARG A 229 -2.46 -19.05 -13.60
N GLU A 230 -1.38 -19.71 -14.00
CA GLU A 230 -0.99 -21.00 -13.43
C GLU A 230 -0.59 -20.89 -11.96
N ILE A 231 0.11 -19.82 -11.56
CA ILE A 231 0.36 -19.51 -10.14
C ILE A 231 -0.97 -19.43 -9.39
N GLY A 232 -1.90 -18.57 -9.85
CA GLY A 232 -3.21 -18.43 -9.21
C GLY A 232 -4.01 -19.73 -9.10
N LYS A 233 -3.95 -20.59 -10.13
CA LYS A 233 -4.59 -21.92 -10.09
C LYS A 233 -3.97 -22.84 -9.05
N ARG A 234 -2.64 -22.83 -8.89
CA ARG A 234 -1.94 -23.67 -7.90
C ARG A 234 -2.28 -23.24 -6.48
N TRP A 235 -2.29 -21.93 -6.21
CA TRP A 235 -2.76 -21.38 -4.93
C TRP A 235 -4.20 -21.80 -4.63
N LEU A 236 -5.10 -21.67 -5.60
CA LEU A 236 -6.50 -22.06 -5.44
C LEU A 236 -6.70 -23.58 -5.28
N ALA A 237 -5.80 -24.40 -5.82
CA ALA A 237 -5.85 -25.84 -5.75
C ALA A 237 -5.49 -26.39 -4.35
N LEU A 238 -4.80 -25.60 -3.52
CA LEU A 238 -4.53 -26.01 -2.14
C LEU A 238 -5.85 -26.19 -1.36
N PRO A 239 -5.99 -27.26 -0.55
CA PRO A 239 -7.26 -27.57 0.11
C PRO A 239 -7.83 -26.44 0.97
N ALA A 240 -6.97 -25.77 1.74
CA ALA A 240 -7.37 -24.76 2.73
C ALA A 240 -7.64 -23.36 2.14
N THR A 241 -7.11 -23.02 0.97
CA THR A 241 -7.11 -21.65 0.42
C THR A 241 -8.47 -20.96 0.44
N VAL A 242 -9.51 -21.64 -0.03
CA VAL A 242 -10.87 -21.06 -0.12
C VAL A 242 -11.58 -20.97 1.23
N TYR A 243 -11.06 -21.61 2.28
CA TYR A 243 -11.57 -21.49 3.65
C TYR A 243 -10.94 -20.33 4.41
N GLU A 244 -9.82 -19.80 3.92
CA GLU A 244 -9.22 -18.56 4.43
C GLU A 244 -9.90 -17.31 3.86
N VAL A 245 -10.73 -17.46 2.82
CA VAL A 245 -11.44 -16.36 2.16
C VAL A 245 -12.81 -16.13 2.79
N ASP A 246 -13.17 -14.87 3.01
CA ASP A 246 -14.50 -14.48 3.47
C ASP A 246 -15.61 -15.07 2.56
N VAL A 247 -16.63 -15.65 3.20
CA VAL A 247 -17.72 -16.35 2.50
C VAL A 247 -18.48 -15.43 1.55
N ALA A 248 -18.70 -14.17 1.93
CA ALA A 248 -19.41 -13.22 1.08
C ALA A 248 -18.56 -12.81 -0.14
N LEU A 249 -17.22 -12.75 0.02
CA LEU A 249 -16.30 -12.55 -1.09
C LEU A 249 -16.27 -13.76 -2.03
N LEU A 250 -16.17 -14.98 -1.48
CA LEU A 250 -16.19 -16.22 -2.23
C LEU A 250 -17.50 -16.40 -3.01
N GLU A 251 -18.64 -16.07 -2.41
CA GLU A 251 -19.95 -16.06 -3.07
C GLU A 251 -19.91 -15.16 -4.31
N ARG A 252 -19.35 -13.94 -4.21
CA ARG A 252 -19.26 -13.01 -5.35
C ARG A 252 -18.33 -13.51 -6.45
N TRP A 253 -17.16 -14.03 -6.09
CA TRP A 253 -16.20 -14.58 -7.06
C TRP A 253 -16.83 -15.71 -7.89
N VAL A 254 -17.55 -16.61 -7.23
CA VAL A 254 -18.29 -17.70 -7.89
C VAL A 254 -19.47 -17.17 -8.71
N GLY A 255 -20.13 -16.12 -8.23
CA GLY A 255 -21.29 -15.51 -8.89
C GLY A 255 -20.95 -14.68 -10.13
N GLY A 256 -19.69 -14.29 -10.30
CA GLY A 256 -19.19 -13.52 -11.43
C GLY A 256 -19.15 -14.29 -12.76
N GLU A 257 -18.49 -13.66 -13.74
CA GLU A 257 -18.09 -14.28 -15.01
C GLU A 257 -16.56 -14.31 -15.09
N GLY A 258 -16.02 -15.19 -15.92
CA GLY A 258 -14.59 -15.20 -16.24
C GLY A 258 -13.77 -16.28 -15.53
N PRO A 259 -12.43 -16.16 -15.58
CA PRO A 259 -11.49 -17.21 -15.16
C PRO A 259 -11.61 -17.62 -13.70
N LEU A 260 -11.83 -16.66 -12.79
CA LEU A 260 -11.94 -16.92 -11.35
C LEU A 260 -13.17 -17.78 -11.03
N ALA A 261 -14.35 -17.41 -11.57
CA ALA A 261 -15.58 -18.19 -11.41
C ALA A 261 -15.44 -19.59 -12.03
N ALA A 262 -14.77 -19.69 -13.18
CA ALA A 262 -14.51 -20.97 -13.83
C ALA A 262 -13.58 -21.88 -13.00
N ALA A 263 -12.55 -21.31 -12.37
CA ALA A 263 -11.61 -22.02 -11.52
C ALA A 263 -12.24 -22.50 -10.20
N LEU A 264 -13.19 -21.75 -9.65
CA LEU A 264 -13.91 -22.09 -8.41
C LEU A 264 -15.06 -23.08 -8.62
N ALA A 265 -15.64 -23.15 -9.82
CA ALA A 265 -16.81 -24.00 -10.08
C ALA A 265 -16.62 -25.50 -9.72
N PRO A 266 -15.46 -26.15 -9.96
CA PRO A 266 -15.21 -27.52 -9.53
C PRO A 266 -15.12 -27.71 -8.00
N ARG A 267 -14.72 -26.67 -7.26
CA ARG A 267 -14.71 -26.68 -5.79
C ARG A 267 -16.13 -26.58 -5.26
N LEU A 268 -16.93 -25.67 -5.82
CA LEU A 268 -18.36 -25.52 -5.49
C LEU A 268 -19.14 -26.83 -5.67
N GLU A 269 -18.79 -27.61 -6.69
CA GLU A 269 -19.45 -28.90 -6.96
C GLU A 269 -19.20 -29.95 -5.87
N ARG A 270 -17.98 -29.96 -5.31
CA ARG A 270 -17.57 -30.93 -4.28
C ARG A 270 -17.93 -30.47 -2.87
N GLU A 271 -17.76 -29.18 -2.59
CA GLU A 271 -17.70 -28.64 -1.23
C GLU A 271 -18.68 -27.47 -1.01
N GLY A 272 -19.59 -27.20 -1.93
CA GLY A 272 -20.39 -25.97 -1.94
C GLY A 272 -21.12 -25.65 -0.62
N LEU A 273 -21.62 -26.66 0.10
CA LEU A 273 -22.25 -26.44 1.41
C LEU A 273 -21.26 -26.00 2.49
N ALA A 274 -20.07 -26.59 2.52
CA ALA A 274 -19.02 -26.22 3.48
C ALA A 274 -18.42 -24.85 3.15
N LEU A 275 -18.32 -24.51 1.86
CA LEU A 275 -17.73 -23.26 1.40
C LEU A 275 -18.63 -22.05 1.60
N LEU A 276 -19.94 -22.19 1.32
CA LEU A 276 -20.85 -21.04 1.24
C LEU A 276 -22.07 -21.14 2.16
N GLY A 277 -22.43 -22.35 2.59
CA GLY A 277 -23.68 -22.59 3.30
C GLY A 277 -24.93 -22.51 2.40
N PRO A 278 -26.09 -22.91 2.92
CA PRO A 278 -27.31 -23.09 2.13
C PRO A 278 -27.88 -21.77 1.59
N GLU A 279 -27.76 -20.68 2.34
CA GLU A 279 -28.33 -19.38 1.97
C GLU A 279 -27.59 -18.75 0.79
N ALA A 280 -26.25 -18.73 0.84
CA ALA A 280 -25.42 -18.21 -0.25
C ALA A 280 -25.55 -19.07 -1.51
N LEU A 281 -25.65 -20.40 -1.38
CA LEU A 281 -25.96 -21.29 -2.50
C LEU A 281 -27.32 -20.98 -3.13
N ALA A 282 -28.33 -20.69 -2.31
CA ALA A 282 -29.65 -20.31 -2.80
C ALA A 282 -29.63 -18.97 -3.55
N ARG A 283 -28.89 -17.97 -3.06
CA ARG A 283 -28.67 -16.69 -3.76
C ARG A 283 -27.94 -16.91 -5.08
N LEU A 284 -26.83 -17.62 -5.06
CA LEU A 284 -26.03 -17.95 -6.26
C LEU A 284 -26.83 -18.67 -7.34
N ALA A 285 -27.75 -19.56 -6.99
CA ALA A 285 -28.60 -20.22 -7.98
C ALA A 285 -29.40 -19.22 -8.85
N HIS A 286 -29.68 -18.02 -8.33
CA HIS A 286 -30.39 -16.97 -9.04
C HIS A 286 -29.43 -15.97 -9.69
N THR A 287 -28.38 -15.57 -8.99
CA THR A 287 -27.51 -14.44 -9.37
C THR A 287 -26.28 -14.83 -10.17
N ALA A 288 -25.83 -16.09 -10.10
CA ALA A 288 -24.61 -16.53 -10.75
C ALA A 288 -24.69 -16.36 -12.26
N LYS A 289 -23.67 -15.72 -12.82
CA LYS A 289 -23.55 -15.49 -14.26
C LYS A 289 -22.83 -16.63 -14.97
N HIS A 290 -21.81 -17.22 -14.33
CA HIS A 290 -21.12 -18.39 -14.90
C HIS A 290 -22.04 -19.63 -14.94
N PRO A 291 -22.30 -20.25 -16.12
CA PRO A 291 -23.29 -21.31 -16.27
C PRO A 291 -23.07 -22.53 -15.37
N ARG A 292 -21.81 -22.97 -15.22
CA ARG A 292 -21.47 -24.12 -14.37
C ARG A 292 -21.68 -23.81 -12.88
N ALA A 293 -21.37 -22.59 -12.45
CA ALA A 293 -21.56 -22.19 -11.06
C ALA A 293 -23.06 -22.14 -10.73
N LYS A 294 -23.86 -21.53 -11.61
CA LYS A 294 -25.32 -21.47 -11.50
C LYS A 294 -25.96 -22.85 -11.44
N ALA A 295 -25.59 -23.75 -12.35
CA ALA A 295 -26.10 -25.12 -12.39
C ALA A 295 -25.75 -25.88 -11.09
N THR A 296 -24.51 -25.74 -10.60
CA THR A 296 -24.08 -26.37 -9.35
C THR A 296 -24.80 -25.82 -8.13
N ALA A 297 -24.93 -24.49 -8.01
CA ALA A 297 -25.67 -23.86 -6.92
C ALA A 297 -27.15 -24.29 -6.91
N THR A 298 -27.77 -24.40 -8.10
CA THR A 298 -29.15 -24.91 -8.25
C THR A 298 -29.28 -26.34 -7.74
N ARG A 299 -28.34 -27.23 -8.12
CA ARG A 299 -28.33 -28.62 -7.64
C ARG A 299 -28.18 -28.72 -6.12
N TRP A 300 -27.32 -27.90 -5.53
CA TRP A 300 -27.18 -27.87 -4.07
C TRP A 300 -28.45 -27.37 -3.39
N ARG A 301 -29.02 -26.26 -3.86
CA ARG A 301 -30.28 -25.70 -3.34
C ARG A 301 -31.41 -26.73 -3.37
N ASP A 302 -31.53 -27.47 -4.47
CA ASP A 302 -32.60 -28.46 -4.64
C ASP A 302 -32.39 -29.68 -3.72
N ARG A 303 -31.14 -30.07 -3.42
CA ARG A 303 -30.82 -31.11 -2.43
C ARG A 303 -31.08 -30.68 -0.98
N THR A 304 -30.89 -29.40 -0.67
CA THR A 304 -30.99 -28.88 0.70
C THR A 304 -32.38 -28.36 1.03
N ARG A 305 -33.28 -28.26 0.03
CA ARG A 305 -34.66 -27.88 0.26
C ARG A 305 -35.34 -28.97 1.09
N PRO A 306 -35.95 -28.65 2.24
CA PRO A 306 -36.68 -29.66 3.00
C PRO A 306 -37.78 -30.25 2.11
N PRO A 307 -38.04 -31.57 2.18
CA PRO A 307 -39.17 -32.16 1.46
C PRO A 307 -40.43 -31.43 1.89
N GLY A 308 -41.14 -30.85 0.93
CA GLY A 308 -42.37 -30.12 1.19
C GLY A 308 -43.33 -31.03 1.96
N ARG A 309 -43.87 -30.54 3.09
CA ARG A 309 -45.06 -31.12 3.67
C ARG A 309 -46.17 -31.01 2.61
N LEU A 310 -46.60 -32.17 2.11
CA LEU A 310 -47.87 -32.35 1.42
C LEU A 310 -49.02 -31.96 2.35
#